data_AF-A0A369K6Y1-F1
#
_entry.id   AF-A0A369K6Y1-F1
#
_cell.length_a   1.000
_cell.length_b   1.000
_cell.length_c   1.000
_cell.angle_alpha   90.00
_cell.angle_beta   90.00
_cell.angle_gamma   90.00
#
_symmetry.space_group_name_H-M   'P 1'
#
loop_
_entity.id
_entity.type
_entity.pdbx_description
1 polymer ?
#
loop_
_entity_poly.entity_id
_entity_poly.type
_entity_poly.pdbx_seq_one_letter_code
_entity_poly.pdbx_strand_id
1 'polypeptide(L)'
;CSNPYSYNSHFIKYRRAGYSAAEFLLISPAVAPTMNFFKTKPRTPPDLVRGLRDAISKLETSAPGGETRRKANDDISKNLQQIKALLYGDGDPAPELVAQLAQETYQTDLLHHLVVNIARFEFEARKDVVQIFNNLLRRQIGSRWPTVEYLSAKHEVIFAALAGYENEEVALNTGMILKEMLRHEQLAKILLHSDQFYKFPHYIETTTFGISCDAFANLKETLTRHKPMVADYLDKNYDRFFSSFTTLILSNNYVTKRQSLKLLGEILLDRANFNVMTRYIASEANLKMMMNLLRDKSKNIQFEAFHVFKVFVANPKKPPQIEAILRRNKDKLLTFLKGFHNDKDDEQFSDEKQFLIVQIQGL
;
A
#
# COMPACT_ATOMS: atom_id res chain seq x y z
N CYS A 1 14.28 -44.12 6.80
CA CYS A 1 13.42 -44.92 7.69
C CYS A 1 14.27 -45.91 8.47
N SER A 2 14.72 -45.55 9.66
CA SER A 2 15.50 -46.41 10.56
C SER A 2 14.61 -46.72 11.77
N ASN A 3 14.35 -48.00 12.01
CA ASN A 3 13.32 -48.50 12.92
C ASN A 3 13.70 -48.23 14.40
N PRO A 4 12.90 -47.51 15.21
CA PRO A 4 13.25 -47.13 16.59
C PRO A 4 13.34 -48.30 17.59
N TYR A 5 12.89 -49.50 17.21
CA TYR A 5 12.76 -50.65 18.12
C TYR A 5 14.06 -51.45 18.34
N SER A 6 15.15 -51.16 17.62
CA SER A 6 16.43 -51.89 17.76
C SER A 6 17.27 -51.45 18.97
N TYR A 7 17.13 -50.22 19.45
CA TYR A 7 17.96 -49.69 20.55
C TYR A 7 17.58 -50.26 21.92
N ASN A 8 16.31 -50.64 22.12
CA ASN A 8 15.80 -51.04 23.44
C ASN A 8 16.23 -52.46 23.85
N SER A 9 16.57 -53.33 22.89
CA SER A 9 16.98 -54.71 23.16
C SER A 9 18.38 -54.81 23.77
N HIS A 10 19.32 -53.99 23.31
CA HIS A 10 20.72 -54.01 23.79
C HIS A 10 20.88 -53.37 25.18
N PHE A 11 20.09 -52.35 25.49
CA PHE A 11 20.15 -51.65 26.78
C PHE A 11 19.66 -52.52 27.95
N ILE A 12 18.68 -53.40 27.70
CA ILE A 12 18.11 -54.30 28.72
C ILE A 12 19.09 -55.42 29.11
N LYS A 13 19.96 -55.89 28.20
CA LYS A 13 20.97 -56.91 28.51
C LYS A 13 22.10 -56.39 29.40
N TYR A 14 22.54 -55.14 29.22
CA TYR A 14 23.67 -54.57 29.97
C TYR A 14 23.33 -54.17 31.41
N ARG A 15 22.08 -53.77 31.67
CA ARG A 15 21.63 -53.40 33.04
C ARG A 15 21.59 -54.59 34.01
N ARG A 16 21.50 -55.83 33.50
CA ARG A 16 21.56 -57.06 34.32
C ARG A 16 22.97 -57.44 34.78
N ALA A 17 24.02 -56.82 34.22
CA ALA A 17 25.42 -57.11 34.55
C ALA A 17 26.06 -56.08 35.51
N GLY A 18 25.31 -55.11 36.03
CA GLY A 18 25.75 -54.22 37.11
C GLY A 18 26.54 -52.96 36.70
N TYR A 19 26.68 -52.66 35.41
CA TYR A 19 27.41 -51.47 34.93
C TYR A 19 26.56 -50.20 34.97
N SER A 20 27.20 -49.06 35.24
CA SER A 20 26.54 -47.75 35.24
C SER A 20 26.38 -47.18 33.82
N ALA A 21 25.43 -46.26 33.63
CA ALA A 21 25.18 -45.62 32.33
C ALA A 21 26.40 -44.85 31.77
N ALA A 22 27.34 -44.46 32.64
CA ALA A 22 28.56 -43.76 32.24
C ALA A 22 29.60 -44.69 31.58
N GLU A 23 29.62 -45.98 31.94
CA GLU A 23 30.59 -46.95 31.40
C GLU A 23 30.22 -47.42 30.00
N PHE A 24 28.94 -47.37 29.63
CA PHE A 24 28.46 -47.75 28.29
C PHE A 24 28.95 -46.78 27.19
N LEU A 25 29.27 -45.53 27.54
CA LEU A 25 29.77 -44.52 26.61
C LEU A 25 31.27 -44.69 26.27
N LEU A 26 32.03 -45.47 27.04
CA LEU A 26 33.48 -45.64 26.85
C LEU A 26 33.87 -46.83 25.95
N ILE A 27 32.95 -47.74 25.63
CA ILE A 27 33.24 -48.99 24.88
C ILE A 27 32.59 -48.99 23.48
N SER A 28 31.89 -47.91 23.08
CA SER A 28 31.31 -47.83 21.74
C SER A 28 32.39 -47.43 20.71
N PRO A 29 32.65 -48.24 19.66
CA PRO A 29 33.61 -47.85 18.63
C PRO A 29 33.10 -46.59 17.94
N ALA A 30 33.93 -45.55 17.95
CA ALA A 30 33.67 -44.27 17.32
C ALA A 30 33.21 -44.47 15.87
N VAL A 31 31.97 -44.10 15.59
CA VAL A 31 31.55 -43.79 14.22
C VAL A 31 32.30 -42.52 13.85
N ALA A 32 33.38 -42.66 13.10
CA ALA A 32 34.08 -41.53 12.51
C ALA A 32 33.05 -40.65 11.79
N PRO A 33 33.01 -39.33 12.04
CA PRO A 33 32.15 -38.46 11.26
C PRO A 33 32.65 -38.52 9.82
N THR A 34 31.81 -38.99 8.91
CA THR A 34 31.99 -38.75 7.48
C THR A 34 32.01 -37.24 7.30
N MET A 35 33.21 -36.67 7.22
CA MET A 35 33.42 -35.29 6.84
C MET A 35 32.90 -35.12 5.42
N ASN A 36 31.68 -34.58 5.29
CA ASN A 36 31.18 -34.05 4.04
C ASN A 36 32.08 -32.86 3.64
N PHE A 37 33.09 -33.13 2.81
CA PHE A 37 34.06 -32.16 2.29
C PHE A 37 33.51 -31.25 1.18
N PHE A 38 32.19 -31.18 1.01
CA PHE A 38 31.53 -30.21 0.13
C PHE A 38 30.66 -29.27 0.97
N LYS A 39 31.28 -28.42 1.80
CA LYS A 39 30.61 -27.19 2.21
C LYS A 39 30.60 -26.27 0.99
N THR A 40 29.45 -26.20 0.30
CA THR A 40 29.21 -25.20 -0.72
C THR A 40 29.56 -23.83 -0.14
N LYS A 41 30.42 -23.08 -0.82
CA LYS A 41 30.83 -21.74 -0.39
C LYS A 41 29.55 -20.91 -0.15
N PRO A 42 29.43 -20.18 0.98
CA PRO A 42 28.27 -19.34 1.23
C PRO A 42 28.13 -18.35 0.07
N ARG A 43 26.92 -18.26 -0.50
CA ARG A 43 26.64 -17.37 -1.63
C ARG A 43 26.77 -15.91 -1.16
N THR A 44 27.47 -15.10 -1.93
CA THR A 44 27.60 -13.67 -1.64
C THR A 44 26.30 -12.94 -2.01
N PRO A 45 26.03 -11.73 -1.49
CA PRO A 45 24.85 -10.97 -1.89
C PRO A 45 24.73 -10.77 -3.41
N PRO A 46 25.82 -10.48 -4.15
CA PRO A 46 25.77 -10.47 -5.61
C PRO A 46 25.37 -11.80 -6.26
N ASP A 47 25.87 -12.92 -5.74
CA ASP A 47 25.52 -14.26 -6.26
C ASP A 47 24.04 -14.59 -6.05
N LEU A 48 23.45 -14.11 -4.95
CA LEU A 48 22.03 -14.28 -4.65
C LEU A 48 21.15 -13.47 -5.60
N VAL A 49 21.49 -12.20 -5.82
CA VAL A 49 20.76 -11.30 -6.71
C VAL A 49 20.81 -11.81 -8.15
N ARG A 50 22.00 -12.14 -8.67
CA ARG A 50 22.13 -12.71 -10.02
C ARG A 50 21.42 -14.05 -10.15
N GLY A 51 21.56 -14.92 -9.14
CA GLY A 51 20.87 -16.20 -9.10
C GLY A 51 19.34 -16.06 -9.15
N LEU A 52 18.80 -15.08 -8.42
CA LEU A 52 17.37 -14.76 -8.43
C LEU A 52 16.94 -14.22 -9.80
N ARG A 53 17.67 -13.26 -10.36
CA ARG A 53 17.40 -12.70 -11.69
C ARG A 53 17.40 -13.78 -12.78
N ASP A 54 18.38 -14.68 -12.77
CA ASP A 54 18.48 -15.76 -13.74
C ASP A 54 17.36 -16.79 -13.57
N ALA A 55 16.94 -17.07 -12.33
CA ALA A 55 15.80 -17.94 -12.07
C ALA A 55 14.48 -17.33 -12.55
N ILE A 56 14.29 -16.01 -12.40
CA ILE A 56 13.14 -15.28 -12.95
C ILE A 56 13.13 -15.38 -14.49
N SER A 57 14.26 -15.16 -15.15
CA SER A 57 14.35 -15.25 -16.61
C SER A 57 14.05 -16.68 -17.13
N LYS A 58 14.48 -17.72 -16.40
CA LYS A 58 14.10 -19.11 -16.72
C LYS A 58 12.59 -19.35 -16.52
N LEU A 59 11.98 -18.72 -15.52
CA LEU A 59 10.54 -18.83 -15.27
C LEU A 59 9.70 -18.21 -16.40
N GLU A 60 10.18 -17.13 -17.01
CA GLU A 60 9.53 -16.47 -18.15
C GLU A 60 9.48 -17.35 -19.40
N THR A 61 10.57 -18.07 -19.66
CA THR A 61 10.77 -18.89 -20.87
C THR A 61 10.29 -20.34 -20.74
N SER A 62 10.00 -20.80 -19.52
CA SER A 62 9.61 -22.19 -19.27
C SER A 62 8.11 -22.45 -19.48
N ALA A 63 7.78 -23.60 -20.08
CA ALA A 63 6.41 -24.06 -20.25
C ALA A 63 5.67 -24.23 -18.91
N PRO A 64 4.36 -23.88 -18.83
CA PRO A 64 3.55 -24.13 -17.64
C PRO A 64 3.59 -25.61 -17.22
N GLY A 65 3.80 -25.87 -15.92
CA GLY A 65 3.80 -27.24 -15.37
C GLY A 65 5.05 -28.08 -15.62
N GLY A 66 6.04 -27.59 -16.37
CA GLY A 66 7.29 -28.31 -16.64
C GLY A 66 8.27 -28.34 -15.46
N GLU A 67 9.13 -29.35 -15.42
CA GLU A 67 10.14 -29.54 -14.37
C GLU A 67 11.09 -28.32 -14.24
N THR A 68 11.47 -27.71 -15.37
CA THR A 68 12.28 -26.48 -15.40
C THR A 68 11.60 -25.33 -14.65
N ARG A 69 10.27 -25.20 -14.76
CA ARG A 69 9.50 -24.14 -14.10
C ARG A 69 9.41 -24.37 -12.59
N ARG A 70 9.26 -25.64 -12.16
CA ARG A 70 9.28 -26.01 -10.74
C ARG A 70 10.63 -25.69 -10.11
N LYS A 71 11.70 -26.13 -10.76
CA LYS A 71 13.08 -25.82 -10.34
C LYS A 71 13.35 -24.31 -10.28
N ALA A 72 12.86 -23.54 -11.26
CA ALA A 72 12.99 -22.09 -11.24
C ALA A 72 12.26 -21.46 -10.04
N ASN A 73 11.05 -21.91 -9.69
CA ASN A 73 10.36 -21.45 -8.49
C ASN A 73 11.09 -21.82 -7.21
N ASP A 74 11.60 -23.06 -7.09
CA ASP A 74 12.41 -23.48 -5.94
C ASP A 74 13.64 -22.59 -5.76
N ASP A 75 14.33 -22.28 -6.87
CA ASP A 75 15.51 -21.41 -6.85
C ASP A 75 15.13 -19.97 -6.49
N ILE A 76 14.00 -19.44 -6.99
CA ILE A 76 13.47 -18.12 -6.60
C ILE A 76 13.19 -18.08 -5.10
N SER A 77 12.42 -19.05 -4.57
CA SER A 77 12.06 -19.13 -3.16
C SER A 77 13.31 -19.22 -2.27
N LYS A 78 14.29 -20.06 -2.62
CA LYS A 78 15.55 -20.19 -1.86
C LYS A 78 16.38 -18.92 -1.86
N ASN A 79 16.49 -18.22 -3.00
CA ASN A 79 17.26 -16.99 -3.08
C ASN A 79 16.56 -15.86 -2.30
N LEU A 80 15.23 -15.72 -2.42
CA LEU A 80 14.45 -14.73 -1.66
C LEU A 80 14.59 -14.96 -0.15
N GLN A 81 14.49 -16.20 0.32
CA GLN A 81 14.67 -16.52 1.74
C GLN A 81 16.07 -16.17 2.24
N GLN A 82 17.12 -16.43 1.46
CA GLN A 82 18.49 -16.05 1.83
C GLN A 82 18.69 -14.53 1.84
N ILE A 83 18.13 -13.81 0.87
CA ILE A 83 18.15 -12.34 0.86
C ILE A 83 17.39 -11.78 2.06
N LYS A 84 16.22 -12.34 2.38
CA LYS A 84 15.44 -11.95 3.56
C LYS A 84 16.20 -12.22 4.84
N ALA A 85 16.87 -13.37 4.98
CA ALA A 85 17.71 -13.66 6.14
C ALA A 85 18.90 -12.70 6.28
N LEU A 86 19.46 -12.21 5.17
CA LEU A 86 20.49 -11.15 5.21
C LEU A 86 19.94 -9.81 5.70
N LEU A 87 18.67 -9.50 5.42
CA LEU A 87 18.03 -8.23 5.76
C LEU A 87 17.32 -8.22 7.13
N TYR A 88 16.89 -9.39 7.61
CA TYR A 88 16.02 -9.55 8.78
C TYR A 88 16.45 -10.69 9.70
N GLY A 89 17.63 -11.28 9.50
CA GLY A 89 18.14 -12.38 10.33
C GLY A 89 18.39 -11.98 11.78
N ASP A 90 18.88 -12.94 12.57
CA ASP A 90 19.20 -12.70 13.97
C ASP A 90 20.41 -11.74 14.10
N GLY A 91 20.13 -10.52 14.56
CA GLY A 91 21.12 -9.45 14.73
C GLY A 91 20.98 -8.32 13.71
N ASP A 92 21.77 -7.26 13.89
CA ASP A 92 21.77 -6.13 12.96
C ASP A 92 22.38 -6.55 11.61
N PRO A 93 21.72 -6.25 10.47
CA PRO A 93 22.26 -6.55 9.15
C PRO A 93 23.63 -5.90 8.94
N ALA A 94 24.62 -6.69 8.54
CA ALA A 94 25.97 -6.19 8.27
C ALA A 94 25.91 -5.11 7.17
N PRO A 95 26.28 -3.84 7.45
CA PRO A 95 26.06 -2.73 6.52
C PRO A 95 26.72 -2.92 5.15
N GLU A 96 27.89 -3.58 5.13
CA GLU A 96 28.61 -3.92 3.89
C GLU A 96 27.84 -4.92 3.03
N LEU A 97 27.26 -5.98 3.63
CA LEU A 97 26.49 -6.97 2.90
C LEU A 97 25.20 -6.37 2.33
N VAL A 98 24.53 -5.49 3.09
CA VAL A 98 23.36 -4.76 2.61
C VAL A 98 23.73 -3.81 1.48
N ALA A 99 24.89 -3.15 1.56
CA ALA A 99 25.39 -2.30 0.48
C ALA A 99 25.67 -3.09 -0.80
N GLN A 100 26.35 -4.24 -0.71
CA GLN A 100 26.60 -5.12 -1.85
C GLN A 100 25.29 -5.65 -2.45
N LEU A 101 24.34 -6.07 -1.61
CA LEU A 101 23.00 -6.52 -2.03
C LEU A 101 22.27 -5.42 -2.81
N ALA A 102 22.20 -4.22 -2.22
CA ALA A 102 21.51 -3.08 -2.82
C ALA A 102 22.14 -2.69 -4.15
N GLN A 103 23.47 -2.58 -4.20
CA GLN A 103 24.20 -2.24 -5.42
C GLN A 103 23.92 -3.23 -6.55
N GLU A 104 24.03 -4.54 -6.29
CA GLU A 104 23.75 -5.54 -7.31
C GLU A 104 22.27 -5.53 -7.72
N THR A 105 21.35 -5.30 -6.77
CA THR A 105 19.91 -5.18 -7.04
C THR A 105 19.63 -4.07 -8.05
N TYR A 106 20.30 -2.92 -7.92
CA TYR A 106 20.14 -1.80 -8.87
C TYR A 106 20.79 -2.10 -10.22
N GLN A 107 21.98 -2.71 -10.23
CA GLN A 107 22.72 -3.02 -11.47
C GLN A 107 22.00 -4.07 -12.33
N THR A 108 21.21 -4.94 -11.72
CA THR A 108 20.49 -6.03 -12.41
C THR A 108 19.02 -5.72 -12.66
N ASP A 109 18.57 -4.49 -12.37
CA ASP A 109 17.16 -4.08 -12.42
C ASP A 109 16.21 -5.04 -11.67
N LEU A 110 16.71 -5.70 -10.62
CA LEU A 110 15.99 -6.81 -9.97
C LEU A 110 14.62 -6.37 -9.43
N LEU A 111 14.50 -5.16 -8.87
CA LEU A 111 13.22 -4.65 -8.37
C LEU A 111 12.13 -4.59 -9.46
N HIS A 112 12.51 -4.25 -10.70
CA HIS A 112 11.58 -4.26 -11.84
C HIS A 112 11.13 -5.69 -12.15
N HIS A 113 12.09 -6.61 -12.30
CA HIS A 113 11.82 -8.01 -12.60
C HIS A 113 10.96 -8.68 -11.54
N LEU A 114 11.16 -8.36 -10.26
CA LEU A 114 10.36 -8.87 -9.16
C LEU A 114 8.90 -8.43 -9.26
N VAL A 115 8.64 -7.14 -9.53
CA VAL A 115 7.27 -6.61 -9.60
C VAL A 115 6.54 -7.15 -10.83
N VAL A 116 7.17 -7.14 -12.02
CA VAL A 116 6.51 -7.59 -13.26
C VAL A 116 6.21 -9.09 -13.26
N ASN A 117 7.03 -9.89 -12.57
CA ASN A 117 6.87 -11.35 -12.53
C ASN A 117 6.20 -11.88 -11.26
N ILE A 118 5.78 -11.02 -10.33
CA ILE A 118 5.29 -11.43 -9.00
C ILE A 118 4.12 -12.43 -9.08
N ALA A 119 3.25 -12.31 -10.09
CA ALA A 119 2.14 -13.24 -10.34
C ALA A 119 2.59 -14.69 -10.61
N ARG A 120 3.82 -14.87 -11.12
CA ARG A 120 4.37 -16.19 -11.45
C ARG A 120 5.00 -16.89 -10.25
N PHE A 121 5.25 -16.18 -9.16
CA PHE A 121 5.90 -16.72 -7.96
C PHE A 121 4.89 -17.44 -7.06
N GLU A 122 5.41 -18.33 -6.23
CA GLU A 122 4.65 -18.99 -5.17
C GLU A 122 4.18 -18.00 -4.09
N PHE A 123 3.12 -18.35 -3.39
CA PHE A 123 2.46 -17.47 -2.43
C PHE A 123 3.41 -16.87 -1.38
N GLU A 124 4.29 -17.68 -0.79
CA GLU A 124 5.23 -17.20 0.23
C GLU A 124 6.34 -16.34 -0.39
N ALA A 125 6.84 -16.71 -1.58
CA ALA A 125 7.80 -15.90 -2.33
C ALA A 125 7.26 -14.49 -2.64
N ARG A 126 5.96 -14.35 -2.98
CA ARG A 126 5.32 -13.04 -3.18
C ARG A 126 5.40 -12.16 -1.92
N LYS A 127 5.27 -12.73 -0.73
CA LYS A 127 5.42 -11.98 0.54
C LYS A 127 6.87 -11.56 0.78
N ASP A 128 7.81 -12.46 0.51
CA ASP A 128 9.24 -12.16 0.64
C ASP A 128 9.66 -11.03 -0.32
N VAL A 129 9.12 -10.99 -1.55
CA VAL A 129 9.32 -9.87 -2.48
C VAL A 129 8.87 -8.54 -1.84
N VAL A 130 7.67 -8.47 -1.27
CA VAL A 130 7.17 -7.24 -0.63
C VAL A 130 8.10 -6.79 0.50
N GLN A 131 8.54 -7.72 1.36
CA GLN A 131 9.41 -7.40 2.49
C GLN A 131 10.79 -6.90 2.02
N ILE A 132 11.42 -7.61 1.08
CA ILE A 132 12.74 -7.25 0.54
C ILE A 132 12.67 -5.90 -0.17
N PHE A 133 11.66 -5.70 -1.03
CA PHE A 133 11.47 -4.44 -1.76
C PHE A 133 11.34 -3.28 -0.78
N ASN A 134 10.43 -3.40 0.21
CA ASN A 134 10.17 -2.33 1.16
C ASN A 134 11.35 -2.07 2.10
N ASN A 135 12.13 -3.10 2.46
CA ASN A 135 13.37 -2.93 3.22
C ASN A 135 14.38 -2.09 2.45
N LEU A 136 14.67 -2.47 1.20
CA LEU A 136 15.60 -1.76 0.34
C LEU A 136 15.13 -0.33 0.07
N LEU A 137 13.83 -0.12 -0.12
CA LEU A 137 13.25 1.21 -0.31
C LEU A 137 13.47 2.14 0.89
N ARG A 138 13.40 1.59 2.11
CA ARG A 138 13.67 2.31 3.37
C ARG A 138 15.15 2.45 3.70
N ARG A 139 16.05 1.93 2.87
CA ARG A 139 17.49 2.04 3.11
C ARG A 139 17.95 3.49 2.93
N GLN A 140 18.65 4.00 3.93
CA GLN A 140 19.17 5.36 3.95
C GLN A 140 20.70 5.36 4.07
N ILE A 141 21.37 6.27 3.36
CA ILE A 141 22.80 6.55 3.53
C ILE A 141 22.94 8.05 3.79
N GLY A 142 23.22 8.43 5.04
CA GLY A 142 23.17 9.84 5.45
C GLY A 142 21.77 10.41 5.25
N SER A 143 21.63 11.46 4.45
CA SER A 143 20.34 12.05 4.08
C SER A 143 19.72 11.46 2.81
N ARG A 144 20.44 10.58 2.09
CA ARG A 144 20.03 10.04 0.79
C ARG A 144 19.24 8.74 0.93
N TRP A 145 18.36 8.51 -0.04
CA TRP A 145 17.56 7.30 -0.19
C TRP A 145 17.93 6.61 -1.51
N PRO A 146 18.99 5.78 -1.56
CA PRO A 146 19.54 5.28 -2.81
C PRO A 146 18.53 4.53 -3.68
N THR A 147 17.63 3.75 -3.07
CA THR A 147 16.58 3.04 -3.80
C THR A 147 15.54 3.98 -4.39
N VAL A 148 15.21 5.07 -3.69
CA VAL A 148 14.31 6.11 -4.22
C VAL A 148 14.95 6.81 -5.42
N GLU A 149 16.23 7.15 -5.32
CA GLU A 149 16.98 7.77 -6.42
C GLU A 149 17.05 6.84 -7.64
N TYR A 150 17.32 5.55 -7.43
CA TYR A 150 17.27 4.53 -8.48
C TYR A 150 15.88 4.42 -9.14
N LEU A 151 14.81 4.29 -8.33
CA LEU A 151 13.44 4.19 -8.86
C LEU A 151 12.97 5.47 -9.55
N SER A 152 13.52 6.62 -9.19
CA SER A 152 13.24 7.90 -9.85
C SER A 152 13.76 7.97 -11.28
N ALA A 153 14.65 7.07 -11.68
CA ALA A 153 15.08 6.89 -13.07
C ALA A 153 14.38 5.72 -13.78
N LYS A 154 13.49 4.99 -13.09
CA LYS A 154 12.88 3.71 -13.51
C LYS A 154 11.37 3.73 -13.23
N HIS A 155 10.68 4.71 -13.81
CA HIS A 155 9.25 4.99 -13.55
C HIS A 155 8.34 3.78 -13.81
N GLU A 156 8.73 2.91 -14.75
CA GLU A 156 8.02 1.68 -15.11
C GLU A 156 7.80 0.75 -13.92
N VAL A 157 8.65 0.79 -12.88
CA VAL A 157 8.46 -0.02 -11.66
C VAL A 157 7.26 0.47 -10.86
N ILE A 158 7.09 1.79 -10.73
CA ILE A 158 5.94 2.39 -10.03
C ILE A 158 4.65 2.05 -10.78
N PHE A 159 4.68 2.16 -12.11
CA PHE A 159 3.53 1.86 -12.96
C PHE A 159 3.20 0.36 -12.98
N ALA A 160 4.20 -0.52 -12.95
CA ALA A 160 3.98 -1.96 -12.83
C ALA A 160 3.34 -2.33 -11.47
N ALA A 161 3.77 -1.69 -10.38
CA ALA A 161 3.15 -1.91 -9.07
C ALA A 161 1.69 -1.46 -9.04
N LEU A 162 1.37 -0.33 -9.67
CA LEU A 162 -0.02 0.13 -9.83
C LEU A 162 -0.83 -0.81 -10.74
N ALA A 163 -0.29 -1.23 -11.88
CA ALA A 163 -0.94 -2.16 -12.80
C ALA A 163 -1.19 -3.53 -12.17
N GLY A 164 -0.49 -3.88 -11.08
CA GLY A 164 -0.77 -5.11 -10.33
C GLY A 164 -2.20 -5.22 -9.81
N TYR A 165 -2.95 -4.12 -9.69
CA TYR A 165 -4.39 -4.17 -9.40
C TYR A 165 -5.24 -4.84 -10.49
N GLU A 166 -4.70 -5.02 -11.71
CA GLU A 166 -5.33 -5.77 -12.80
C GLU A 166 -5.28 -7.30 -12.56
N ASN A 167 -4.50 -7.76 -11.58
CA ASN A 167 -4.37 -9.16 -11.23
C ASN A 167 -4.73 -9.41 -9.76
N GLU A 168 -5.89 -9.99 -9.51
CA GLU A 168 -6.43 -10.21 -8.16
C GLU A 168 -5.51 -11.02 -7.24
N GLU A 169 -4.72 -11.95 -7.79
CA GLU A 169 -3.86 -12.82 -6.99
C GLU A 169 -2.67 -12.09 -6.35
N VAL A 170 -2.28 -10.93 -6.89
CA VAL A 170 -1.10 -10.18 -6.45
C VAL A 170 -1.37 -8.71 -6.16
N ALA A 171 -2.59 -8.24 -6.44
CA ALA A 171 -3.03 -6.87 -6.23
C ALA A 171 -2.64 -6.31 -4.84
N LEU A 172 -2.85 -7.10 -3.78
CA LEU A 172 -2.50 -6.65 -2.42
C LEU A 172 -0.98 -6.65 -2.18
N ASN A 173 -0.22 -7.56 -2.80
CA ASN A 173 1.24 -7.54 -2.71
C ASN A 173 1.81 -6.30 -3.41
N THR A 174 1.39 -6.02 -4.64
CA THR A 174 1.86 -4.85 -5.39
C THR A 174 1.33 -3.55 -4.80
N GLY A 175 0.12 -3.55 -4.24
CA GLY A 175 -0.45 -2.45 -3.47
C GLY A 175 0.35 -2.08 -2.23
N MET A 176 0.87 -3.07 -1.49
CA MET A 176 1.79 -2.85 -0.36
C MET A 176 3.14 -2.26 -0.78
N ILE A 177 3.67 -2.67 -1.93
CA ILE A 177 4.89 -2.11 -2.52
C ILE A 177 4.64 -0.66 -2.97
N LEU A 178 3.53 -0.42 -3.69
CA LEU A 178 3.12 0.91 -4.13
C LEU A 178 2.97 1.87 -2.95
N LYS A 179 2.30 1.44 -1.90
CA LYS A 179 2.10 2.23 -0.68
C LYS A 179 3.42 2.70 -0.06
N GLU A 180 4.43 1.83 -0.04
CA GLU A 180 5.74 2.20 0.48
C GLU A 180 6.44 3.20 -0.45
N MET A 181 6.35 3.04 -1.77
CA MET A 181 6.87 4.01 -2.74
C MET A 181 6.25 5.39 -2.55
N LEU A 182 4.93 5.46 -2.35
CA LEU A 182 4.19 6.73 -2.18
C LEU A 182 4.58 7.51 -0.92
N ARG A 183 5.31 6.91 0.03
CA ARG A 183 5.84 7.62 1.19
C ARG A 183 6.98 8.58 0.84
N HIS A 184 7.61 8.39 -0.31
CA HIS A 184 8.69 9.25 -0.78
C HIS A 184 8.15 10.23 -1.82
N GLU A 185 8.30 11.53 -1.55
CA GLU A 185 7.72 12.60 -2.39
C GLU A 185 8.13 12.46 -3.86
N GLN A 186 9.38 12.11 -4.14
CA GLN A 186 9.90 11.95 -5.49
C GLN A 186 9.14 10.88 -6.30
N LEU A 187 8.84 9.73 -5.69
CA LEU A 187 8.11 8.65 -6.36
C LEU A 187 6.61 8.93 -6.44
N ALA A 188 6.04 9.51 -5.38
CA ALA A 188 4.64 9.96 -5.39
C ALA A 188 4.39 10.99 -6.49
N LYS A 189 5.34 11.91 -6.72
CA LYS A 189 5.29 12.91 -7.79
C LYS A 189 5.22 12.26 -9.17
N ILE A 190 6.05 11.24 -9.41
CA ILE A 190 6.07 10.51 -10.69
C ILE A 190 4.70 9.91 -10.97
N LEU A 191 4.08 9.26 -9.98
CA LEU A 191 2.75 8.70 -10.18
C LEU A 191 1.69 9.80 -10.37
N LEU A 192 1.61 10.77 -9.45
CA LEU A 192 0.58 11.80 -9.43
C LEU A 192 0.54 12.61 -10.74
N HIS A 193 1.70 12.93 -11.31
CA HIS A 193 1.81 13.69 -12.56
C HIS A 193 1.70 12.83 -13.84
N SER A 194 1.50 11.52 -13.72
CA SER A 194 1.33 10.62 -14.87
C SER A 194 -0.13 10.39 -15.22
N ASP A 195 -0.40 10.01 -16.48
CA ASP A 195 -1.75 9.57 -16.87
C ASP A 195 -2.18 8.29 -16.15
N GLN A 196 -1.22 7.49 -15.65
CA GLN A 196 -1.50 6.26 -14.92
C GLN A 196 -2.22 6.53 -13.59
N PHE A 197 -2.04 7.72 -12.98
CA PHE A 197 -2.79 8.13 -11.77
C PHE A 197 -4.31 7.99 -11.96
N TYR A 198 -4.80 8.31 -13.15
CA TYR A 198 -6.23 8.27 -13.48
C TYR A 198 -6.77 6.84 -13.69
N LYS A 199 -5.95 5.80 -13.49
CA LYS A 199 -6.43 4.41 -13.39
C LYS A 199 -6.99 4.06 -12.01
N PHE A 200 -6.66 4.81 -10.95
CA PHE A 200 -7.20 4.54 -9.61
C PHE A 200 -8.73 4.43 -9.57
N PRO A 201 -9.51 5.37 -10.17
CA PRO A 201 -10.97 5.25 -10.18
C PRO A 201 -11.47 3.96 -10.81
N HIS A 202 -10.83 3.50 -11.89
CA HIS A 202 -11.17 2.23 -12.52
C HIS A 202 -10.94 1.08 -11.54
N TYR A 203 -9.74 0.95 -10.97
CA TYR A 203 -9.43 -0.13 -10.02
C TYR A 203 -10.32 -0.11 -8.77
N ILE A 204 -10.67 1.07 -8.27
CA ILE A 204 -11.57 1.22 -7.12
C ILE A 204 -12.97 0.71 -7.44
N GLU A 205 -13.47 0.92 -8.66
CA GLU A 205 -14.84 0.57 -9.05
C GLU A 205 -14.99 -0.86 -9.57
N THR A 206 -13.92 -1.46 -10.14
CA THR A 206 -14.02 -2.74 -10.86
C THR A 206 -13.41 -3.94 -10.15
N THR A 207 -12.70 -3.74 -9.04
CA THR A 207 -12.04 -4.84 -8.31
C THR A 207 -12.83 -5.30 -7.08
N THR A 208 -12.44 -6.44 -6.51
CA THR A 208 -13.06 -6.97 -5.28
C THR A 208 -12.91 -6.00 -4.11
N PHE A 209 -13.78 -6.10 -3.10
CA PHE A 209 -13.84 -5.17 -1.98
C PHE A 209 -12.48 -4.90 -1.30
N GLY A 210 -11.70 -5.95 -1.03
CA GLY A 210 -10.39 -5.81 -0.39
C GLY A 210 -9.39 -5.04 -1.27
N ILE A 211 -9.38 -5.33 -2.56
CA ILE A 211 -8.51 -4.66 -3.55
C ILE A 211 -8.94 -3.20 -3.75
N SER A 212 -10.24 -2.96 -3.89
CA SER A 212 -10.82 -1.63 -4.01
C SER A 212 -10.46 -0.74 -2.81
N CYS A 213 -10.52 -1.27 -1.59
CA CYS A 213 -10.12 -0.55 -0.38
C CYS A 213 -8.63 -0.20 -0.37
N ASP A 214 -7.77 -1.12 -0.80
CA ASP A 214 -6.32 -0.89 -0.88
C ASP A 214 -5.97 0.13 -1.98
N ALA A 215 -6.59 0.02 -3.16
CA ALA A 215 -6.45 1.00 -4.25
C ALA A 215 -6.91 2.40 -3.80
N PHE A 216 -8.04 2.50 -3.10
CA PHE A 216 -8.51 3.76 -2.53
C PHE A 216 -7.53 4.31 -1.49
N ALA A 217 -6.96 3.45 -0.64
CA ALA A 217 -5.97 3.87 0.35
C ALA A 217 -4.71 4.44 -0.31
N ASN A 218 -4.24 3.86 -1.41
CA ASN A 218 -3.11 4.37 -2.18
C ASN A 218 -3.42 5.65 -2.96
N LEU A 219 -4.63 5.78 -3.51
CA LEU A 219 -5.12 7.06 -4.06
C LEU A 219 -5.09 8.15 -2.98
N LYS A 220 -5.64 7.87 -1.80
CA LYS A 220 -5.65 8.80 -0.66
C LYS A 220 -4.23 9.16 -0.22
N GLU A 221 -3.35 8.19 -0.08
CA GLU A 221 -1.95 8.41 0.31
C GLU A 221 -1.26 9.39 -0.65
N THR A 222 -1.44 9.17 -1.96
CA THR A 222 -0.90 10.03 -3.02
C THR A 222 -1.40 11.47 -2.90
N LEU A 223 -2.67 11.65 -2.51
CA LEU A 223 -3.35 12.96 -2.45
C LEU A 223 -3.22 13.70 -1.11
N THR A 224 -2.66 13.09 -0.07
CA THR A 224 -2.72 13.69 1.28
C THR A 224 -1.38 13.74 2.01
N ARG A 225 -0.40 12.94 1.62
CA ARG A 225 0.90 12.90 2.30
C ARG A 225 1.75 14.13 2.04
N HIS A 226 2.03 14.43 0.77
CA HIS A 226 3.00 15.46 0.37
C HIS A 226 2.29 16.77 0.02
N LYS A 227 1.76 17.43 1.05
CA LYS A 227 0.78 18.53 0.91
C LYS A 227 1.17 19.64 -0.08
N PRO A 228 2.41 20.20 -0.06
CA PRO A 228 2.77 21.26 -1.00
C PRO A 228 2.75 20.80 -2.46
N MET A 229 3.29 19.61 -2.72
CA MET A 229 3.28 19.00 -4.05
C MET A 229 1.86 18.73 -4.54
N VAL A 230 1.00 18.18 -3.67
CA VAL A 230 -0.39 17.87 -4.06
C VAL A 230 -1.18 19.16 -4.29
N ALA A 231 -1.01 20.18 -3.46
CA ALA A 231 -1.68 21.47 -3.63
C ALA A 231 -1.34 22.10 -5.00
N ASP A 232 -0.05 22.12 -5.37
CA ASP A 232 0.40 22.60 -6.68
C ASP A 232 -0.21 21.79 -7.84
N TYR A 233 -0.24 20.46 -7.71
CA TYR A 233 -0.85 19.59 -8.71
C TYR A 233 -2.35 19.85 -8.87
N LEU A 234 -3.09 19.89 -7.76
CA LEU A 234 -4.55 20.07 -7.75
C LEU A 234 -4.96 21.43 -8.30
N ASP A 235 -4.19 22.50 -8.03
CA ASP A 235 -4.47 23.82 -8.56
C ASP A 235 -4.30 23.86 -10.08
N LYS A 236 -3.18 23.30 -10.59
CA LYS A 236 -2.86 23.27 -12.03
C LYS A 236 -3.74 22.32 -12.83
N ASN A 237 -4.18 21.20 -12.25
CA ASN A 237 -4.93 20.14 -12.92
C ASN A 237 -6.38 20.06 -12.46
N TYR A 238 -6.90 21.14 -11.88
CA TYR A 238 -8.17 21.20 -11.18
C TYR A 238 -9.33 20.55 -11.96
N ASP A 239 -9.56 20.96 -13.21
CA ASP A 239 -10.74 20.51 -13.95
C ASP A 239 -10.68 19.01 -14.26
N ARG A 240 -9.51 18.52 -14.71
CA ARG A 240 -9.29 17.10 -15.00
C ARG A 240 -9.40 16.25 -13.73
N PHE A 241 -8.77 16.71 -12.63
CA PHE A 241 -8.82 16.01 -11.36
C PHE A 241 -10.26 15.91 -10.83
N PHE A 242 -10.96 17.04 -10.67
CA PHE A 242 -12.31 17.02 -10.08
C PHE A 242 -13.33 16.36 -10.99
N SER A 243 -13.21 16.47 -12.32
CA SER A 243 -14.05 15.70 -13.24
C SER A 243 -13.91 14.19 -12.99
N SER A 244 -12.69 13.70 -12.84
CA SER A 244 -12.44 12.30 -12.51
C SER A 244 -12.85 11.94 -11.09
N PHE A 245 -12.62 12.80 -10.09
CA PHE A 245 -12.90 12.49 -8.69
C PHE A 245 -14.41 12.50 -8.39
N THR A 246 -15.18 13.34 -9.10
CA THR A 246 -16.64 13.38 -9.00
C THR A 246 -17.29 12.05 -9.38
N THR A 247 -16.69 11.24 -10.25
CA THR A 247 -17.24 9.90 -10.57
C THR A 247 -17.25 8.99 -9.34
N LEU A 248 -16.23 9.09 -8.48
CA LEU A 248 -16.16 8.33 -7.22
C LEU A 248 -17.12 8.86 -6.16
N ILE A 249 -17.29 10.18 -6.08
CA ILE A 249 -18.29 10.81 -5.20
C ILE A 249 -19.71 10.37 -5.57
N LEU A 250 -19.98 10.20 -6.87
CA LEU A 250 -21.30 9.79 -7.37
C LEU A 250 -21.45 8.28 -7.51
N SER A 251 -20.45 7.50 -7.09
CA SER A 251 -20.45 6.03 -7.19
C SER A 251 -21.71 5.37 -6.62
N ASN A 252 -22.15 4.30 -7.25
CA ASN A 252 -23.22 3.45 -6.70
C ASN A 252 -22.71 2.58 -5.54
N ASN A 253 -21.39 2.38 -5.44
CA ASN A 253 -20.78 1.68 -4.32
C ASN A 253 -20.79 2.58 -3.07
N TYR A 254 -21.48 2.13 -2.02
CA TYR A 254 -21.62 2.88 -0.76
C TYR A 254 -20.25 3.24 -0.14
N VAL A 255 -19.31 2.30 -0.12
CA VAL A 255 -18.00 2.51 0.52
C VAL A 255 -17.19 3.52 -0.29
N THR A 256 -17.13 3.36 -1.62
CA THR A 256 -16.44 4.31 -2.50
C THR A 256 -17.02 5.71 -2.38
N LYS A 257 -18.34 5.86 -2.49
CA LYS A 257 -19.03 7.15 -2.34
C LYS A 257 -18.72 7.81 -1.00
N ARG A 258 -18.82 7.06 0.10
CA ARG A 258 -18.56 7.58 1.45
C ARG A 258 -17.11 8.03 1.61
N GLN A 259 -16.15 7.17 1.25
CA GLN A 259 -14.73 7.48 1.43
C GLN A 259 -14.28 8.62 0.51
N SER A 260 -14.85 8.74 -0.69
CA SER A 260 -14.58 9.85 -1.61
C SER A 260 -15.09 11.18 -1.06
N LEU A 261 -16.27 11.21 -0.45
CA LEU A 261 -16.78 12.42 0.21
C LEU A 261 -15.93 12.82 1.42
N LYS A 262 -15.54 11.84 2.23
CA LYS A 262 -14.63 12.08 3.36
C LYS A 262 -13.30 12.67 2.88
N LEU A 263 -12.70 12.07 1.85
CA LEU A 263 -11.46 12.54 1.27
C LEU A 263 -11.60 13.93 0.63
N LEU A 264 -12.74 14.23 -0.02
CA LEU A 264 -13.04 15.58 -0.50
C LEU A 264 -13.00 16.59 0.64
N GLY A 265 -13.65 16.29 1.76
CA GLY A 265 -13.61 17.15 2.95
C GLY A 265 -12.20 17.37 3.47
N GLU A 266 -11.39 16.31 3.57
CA GLU A 266 -9.98 16.39 3.97
C GLU A 266 -9.16 17.27 3.02
N ILE A 267 -9.34 17.14 1.71
CA ILE A 267 -8.65 17.95 0.68
C ILE A 267 -9.03 19.43 0.83
N LEU A 268 -10.32 19.74 0.93
CA LEU A 268 -10.81 21.12 0.95
C LEU A 268 -10.48 21.85 2.26
N LEU A 269 -10.37 21.14 3.37
CA LEU A 269 -10.05 21.71 4.68
C LEU A 269 -8.54 21.84 4.94
N ASP A 270 -7.69 21.27 4.08
CA ASP A 270 -6.25 21.44 4.21
C ASP A 270 -5.81 22.86 3.81
N ARG A 271 -5.07 23.52 4.71
CA ARG A 271 -4.55 24.88 4.49
C ARG A 271 -3.70 25.03 3.22
N ALA A 272 -3.00 23.98 2.79
CA ALA A 272 -2.19 24.02 1.56
C ALA A 272 -3.08 24.15 0.31
N ASN A 273 -4.32 23.65 0.38
CA ASN A 273 -5.28 23.61 -0.71
C ASN A 273 -6.19 24.85 -0.74
N PHE A 274 -5.79 25.98 -0.15
CA PHE A 274 -6.64 27.17 -0.05
C PHE A 274 -7.21 27.61 -1.42
N ASN A 275 -6.35 27.72 -2.45
CA ASN A 275 -6.79 28.10 -3.80
C ASN A 275 -7.78 27.10 -4.40
N VAL A 276 -7.48 25.81 -4.25
CA VAL A 276 -8.32 24.70 -4.70
C VAL A 276 -9.69 24.75 -4.02
N MET A 277 -9.71 24.93 -2.70
CA MET A 277 -10.93 25.08 -1.91
C MET A 277 -11.74 26.30 -2.36
N THR A 278 -11.12 27.47 -2.51
CA THR A 278 -11.79 28.70 -2.96
C THR A 278 -12.44 28.50 -4.33
N ARG A 279 -11.75 27.85 -5.27
CA ARG A 279 -12.31 27.52 -6.58
C ARG A 279 -13.46 26.52 -6.48
N TYR A 280 -13.35 25.50 -5.62
CA TYR A 280 -14.37 24.48 -5.43
C TYR A 280 -15.67 25.05 -4.87
N ILE A 281 -15.58 25.91 -3.85
CA ILE A 281 -16.76 26.49 -3.20
C ILE A 281 -17.41 27.64 -3.99
N ALA A 282 -16.80 28.08 -5.09
CA ALA A 282 -17.36 29.07 -6.01
C ALA A 282 -18.27 28.47 -7.09
N SER A 283 -18.33 27.14 -7.20
CA SER A 283 -19.12 26.41 -8.21
C SER A 283 -20.54 26.10 -7.73
N GLU A 284 -21.54 26.57 -8.49
CA GLU A 284 -22.94 26.22 -8.23
C GLU A 284 -23.21 24.72 -8.32
N ALA A 285 -22.56 24.04 -9.27
CA ALA A 285 -22.75 22.61 -9.49
C ALA A 285 -22.28 21.82 -8.26
N ASN A 286 -21.15 22.21 -7.67
CA ASN A 286 -20.62 21.59 -6.47
C ASN A 286 -21.54 21.82 -5.26
N LEU A 287 -22.06 23.05 -5.08
CA LEU A 287 -23.03 23.32 -4.02
C LEU A 287 -24.29 22.48 -4.17
N LYS A 288 -24.89 22.46 -5.36
CA LYS A 288 -26.10 21.68 -5.67
C LYS A 288 -25.87 20.18 -5.40
N MET A 289 -24.70 19.66 -5.79
CA MET A 289 -24.31 18.28 -5.51
C MET A 289 -24.27 17.99 -4.01
N MET A 290 -23.61 18.84 -3.22
CA MET A 290 -23.55 18.66 -1.75
C MET A 290 -24.92 18.76 -1.10
N MET A 291 -25.75 19.71 -1.53
CA MET A 291 -27.13 19.85 -1.02
C MET A 291 -28.01 18.63 -1.34
N ASN A 292 -27.80 17.99 -2.48
CA ASN A 292 -28.49 16.75 -2.82
C ASN A 292 -27.99 15.58 -1.96
N LEU A 293 -26.67 15.49 -1.71
CA LEU A 293 -26.06 14.45 -0.88
C LEU A 293 -26.42 14.57 0.60
N LEU A 294 -26.73 15.77 1.10
CA LEU A 294 -27.34 15.96 2.43
C LEU A 294 -28.69 15.23 2.57
N ARG A 295 -29.34 14.88 1.46
CA ARG A 295 -30.61 14.15 1.41
C ARG A 295 -30.44 12.69 0.98
N ASP A 296 -29.20 12.18 0.93
CA ASP A 296 -28.94 10.78 0.58
C ASP A 296 -29.64 9.84 1.57
N LYS A 297 -30.02 8.63 1.15
CA LYS A 297 -30.65 7.63 2.02
C LYS A 297 -29.78 7.21 3.21
N SER A 298 -28.46 7.33 3.08
CA SER A 298 -27.50 6.93 4.11
C SER A 298 -27.12 8.10 5.01
N LYS A 299 -27.45 8.00 6.30
CA LYS A 299 -27.02 8.91 7.37
C LYS A 299 -25.52 9.20 7.34
N ASN A 300 -24.67 8.21 7.03
CA ASN A 300 -23.23 8.43 6.96
C ASN A 300 -22.81 9.27 5.74
N ILE A 301 -23.49 9.12 4.59
CA ILE A 301 -23.24 9.96 3.42
C ILE A 301 -23.67 11.40 3.68
N GLN A 302 -24.86 11.56 4.27
CA GLN A 302 -25.36 12.87 4.69
C GLN A 302 -24.35 13.59 5.58
N PHE A 303 -23.75 12.86 6.55
CA PHE A 303 -22.76 13.40 7.47
C PHE A 303 -21.46 13.84 6.77
N GLU A 304 -20.89 13.04 5.87
CA GLU A 304 -19.70 13.47 5.13
C GLU A 304 -20.02 14.65 4.19
N ALA A 305 -21.21 14.66 3.56
CA ALA A 305 -21.67 15.78 2.73
C ALA A 305 -21.84 17.08 3.53
N PHE A 306 -22.26 16.98 4.79
CA PHE A 306 -22.33 18.13 5.70
C PHE A 306 -20.97 18.79 5.92
N HIS A 307 -19.89 18.01 6.10
CA HIS A 307 -18.55 18.56 6.28
C HIS A 307 -18.00 19.27 5.04
N VAL A 308 -18.51 18.97 3.84
CA VAL A 308 -18.19 19.73 2.63
C VAL A 308 -19.12 20.93 2.49
N PHE A 309 -20.42 20.75 2.71
CA PHE A 309 -21.42 21.82 2.65
C PHE A 309 -21.11 22.98 3.61
N LYS A 310 -20.61 22.68 4.81
CA LYS A 310 -20.25 23.70 5.81
C LYS A 310 -19.25 24.71 5.25
N VAL A 311 -18.33 24.28 4.38
CA VAL A 311 -17.28 25.15 3.80
C VAL A 311 -17.90 26.21 2.88
N PHE A 312 -18.96 25.87 2.13
CA PHE A 312 -19.69 26.83 1.31
C PHE A 312 -20.36 27.92 2.15
N VAL A 313 -21.01 27.52 3.24
CA VAL A 313 -21.76 28.43 4.12
C VAL A 313 -20.82 29.25 5.01
N ALA A 314 -19.70 28.67 5.45
CA ALA A 314 -18.70 29.35 6.27
C ALA A 314 -17.87 30.38 5.51
N ASN A 315 -17.85 30.34 4.16
CA ASN A 315 -17.12 31.31 3.36
C ASN A 315 -17.64 32.74 3.62
N PRO A 316 -16.83 33.68 4.15
CA PRO A 316 -17.26 35.05 4.39
C PRO A 316 -17.44 35.86 3.10
N LYS A 317 -16.78 35.46 2.00
CA LYS A 317 -16.84 36.10 0.68
C LYS A 317 -17.53 35.18 -0.32
N LYS A 318 -18.80 34.86 -0.05
CA LYS A 318 -19.60 33.99 -0.92
C LYS A 318 -19.77 34.66 -2.29
N PRO A 319 -19.53 33.95 -3.40
CA PRO A 319 -19.89 34.48 -4.71
C PRO A 319 -21.41 34.74 -4.80
N PRO A 320 -21.87 35.79 -5.50
CA PRO A 320 -23.30 36.15 -5.55
C PRO A 320 -24.21 35.00 -5.97
N GLN A 321 -23.75 34.15 -6.88
CA GLN A 321 -24.50 32.98 -7.36
C GLN A 321 -24.67 31.89 -6.28
N ILE A 322 -23.66 31.70 -5.43
CA ILE A 322 -23.70 30.77 -4.29
C ILE A 322 -24.67 31.30 -3.24
N GLU A 323 -24.54 32.59 -2.92
CA GLU A 323 -25.43 33.26 -1.97
C GLU A 323 -26.89 33.24 -2.43
N ALA A 324 -27.16 33.48 -3.71
CA ALA A 324 -28.50 33.42 -4.29
C ALA A 324 -29.15 32.03 -4.14
N ILE A 325 -28.38 30.95 -4.32
CA ILE A 325 -28.87 29.58 -4.10
C ILE A 325 -29.22 29.36 -2.62
N LEU A 326 -28.35 29.79 -1.70
CA LEU A 326 -28.59 29.65 -0.26
C LEU A 326 -29.81 30.46 0.19
N ARG A 327 -29.95 31.72 -0.26
CA ARG A 327 -31.11 32.59 0.02
C ARG A 327 -32.41 31.97 -0.47
N ARG A 328 -32.44 31.48 -1.71
CA ARG A 328 -33.63 30.83 -2.30
C ARG A 328 -34.09 29.59 -1.52
N ASN A 329 -33.16 28.91 -0.84
CA ASN A 329 -33.45 27.70 -0.07
C ASN A 329 -33.42 27.93 1.45
N LYS A 330 -33.35 29.19 1.92
CA LYS A 330 -33.09 29.56 3.32
C LYS A 330 -34.01 28.85 4.30
N ASP A 331 -35.33 28.99 4.15
CA ASP A 331 -36.29 28.44 5.11
C ASP A 331 -36.28 26.91 5.15
N LYS A 332 -36.08 26.28 3.98
CA LYS A 332 -35.96 24.82 3.86
C LYS A 332 -34.68 24.32 4.51
N LEU A 333 -33.55 25.01 4.31
CA LEU A 333 -32.27 24.68 4.93
C LEU A 333 -32.31 24.83 6.44
N LEU A 334 -32.91 25.90 6.96
CA LEU A 334 -33.04 26.10 8.41
C LEU A 334 -33.91 25.02 9.06
N THR A 335 -35.04 24.70 8.45
CA THR A 335 -35.90 23.60 8.91
C THR A 335 -35.16 22.27 8.88
N PHE A 336 -34.44 21.99 7.79
CA PHE A 336 -33.65 20.77 7.63
C PHE A 336 -32.55 20.65 8.69
N LEU A 337 -31.71 21.68 8.86
CA LEU A 337 -30.57 21.66 9.77
C LEU A 337 -30.99 21.51 11.23
N LYS A 338 -32.12 22.10 11.66
CA LYS A 338 -32.64 21.93 13.02
C LYS A 338 -32.96 20.48 13.38
N GLY A 339 -33.36 19.66 12.39
CA GLY A 339 -33.65 18.24 12.57
C GLY A 339 -32.50 17.31 12.18
N PHE A 340 -31.38 17.84 11.72
CA PHE A 340 -30.31 17.06 11.10
C PHE A 340 -29.43 16.39 12.16
N HIS A 341 -29.46 15.05 12.21
CA HIS A 341 -28.62 14.21 13.07
C HIS A 341 -28.61 14.61 14.57
N ASN A 342 -29.76 14.96 15.13
CA ASN A 342 -29.88 15.29 16.57
C ASN A 342 -29.66 14.08 17.49
N ASP A 343 -29.63 12.87 16.92
CA ASP A 343 -29.31 11.62 17.60
C ASP A 343 -27.81 11.40 17.82
N LYS A 344 -26.93 12.25 17.25
CA LYS A 344 -25.48 12.17 17.49
C LYS A 344 -25.08 12.93 18.74
N ASP A 345 -24.45 12.23 19.68
CA ASP A 345 -23.78 12.80 20.83
C ASP A 345 -22.36 13.25 20.45
N ASP A 346 -22.29 14.37 19.72
CA ASP A 346 -21.06 14.99 19.22
C ASP A 346 -21.21 16.51 19.37
N GLU A 347 -20.54 17.06 20.38
CA GLU A 347 -20.60 18.48 20.74
C GLU A 347 -20.05 19.35 19.61
N GLN A 348 -18.91 18.96 19.02
CA GLN A 348 -18.32 19.69 17.90
C GLN A 348 -19.28 19.76 16.71
N PHE A 349 -19.92 18.65 16.36
CA PHE A 349 -20.92 18.64 15.30
C PHE A 349 -22.12 19.54 15.63
N SER A 350 -22.57 19.55 16.88
CA SER A 350 -23.68 20.39 17.33
C SER A 350 -23.35 21.87 17.21
N ASP A 351 -22.13 22.27 17.58
CA ASP A 351 -21.62 23.63 17.42
C ASP A 351 -21.49 24.03 15.94
N GLU A 352 -20.92 23.16 15.10
CA GLU A 352 -20.81 23.39 13.66
C GLU A 352 -22.19 23.58 13.03
N LYS A 353 -23.16 22.74 13.40
CA LYS A 353 -24.55 22.84 12.91
C LYS A 353 -25.21 24.13 13.36
N GLN A 354 -25.04 24.53 14.62
CA GLN A 354 -25.60 25.77 15.14
C GLN A 354 -24.97 26.99 14.46
N PHE A 355 -23.65 26.97 14.25
CA PHE A 355 -22.94 27.99 13.48
C PHE A 355 -23.53 28.14 12.06
N LEU A 356 -23.78 27.03 11.35
CA LEU A 356 -24.39 27.07 10.02
C LEU A 356 -25.81 27.64 10.03
N ILE A 357 -26.62 27.30 11.04
CA ILE A 357 -27.97 27.85 11.21
C ILE A 357 -27.90 29.38 11.33
N VAL A 358 -27.02 29.90 12.18
CA VAL A 358 -26.83 31.35 12.36
C VAL A 358 -26.36 32.01 11.07
N GLN A 359 -25.38 31.42 10.37
CA GLN A 359 -24.89 31.94 9.10
C GLN A 359 -25.99 32.01 8.03
N ILE A 360 -26.85 30.98 7.93
CA ILE A 360 -27.95 30.95 6.96
C ILE A 360 -29.07 31.91 7.36
N GLN A 361 -29.34 32.09 8.65
CA GLN A 361 -30.29 33.11 9.14
C GLN A 361 -29.84 34.53 8.79
N GLY A 362 -28.54 34.79 8.87
CA GLY A 362 -27.92 36.08 8.56
C GLY A 362 -27.79 36.39 7.06
N LEU A 363 -28.12 35.44 6.16
CA LEU A 363 -28.24 35.72 4.73
C LEU A 363 -29.37 36.71 4.51
#